data_AF-A0A517SZT8-F1
#
_entry.id   AF-A0A517SZT8-F1
#
_cell.length_a   1.000
_cell.length_b   1.000
_cell.length_c   1.000
_cell.angle_alpha   90.00
_cell.angle_beta   90.00
_cell.angle_gamma   90.00
#
_symmetry.space_group_name_H-M   'P 1'
#
loop_
_entity.id
_entity.type
_entity.pdbx_description
1 polymer ?
#
loop_
_entity_poly.entity_id
_entity_poly.type
_entity_poly.pdbx_seq_one_letter_code
_entity_poly.pdbx_strand_id
1 'polypeptide(L)'
;MHHYHIQSGSLSLTVQAESSQKAALWAIHQAMQQVLPIDPAAESTQSDEQPTKLVQVLADSLEVTPLDQAAAPAQSLALSERTTKLRTMDVVRQWSEMFAALERLQSLLETDSQPAVAA
;
A
#
# COMPACT_ATOMS: atom_id res chain seq x y z
N MET A 1 -11.07 -13.28 -0.54
CA MET A 1 -9.86 -12.46 -0.59
C MET A 1 -8.93 -13.04 -1.66
N HIS A 2 -8.31 -12.18 -2.46
CA HIS A 2 -7.46 -12.57 -3.59
C HIS A 2 -6.05 -12.02 -3.41
N HIS A 3 -5.04 -12.71 -3.97
CA HIS A 3 -3.69 -12.18 -4.02
C HIS A 3 -3.55 -11.23 -5.21
N TYR A 4 -2.85 -10.14 -5.00
CA TYR A 4 -2.55 -9.13 -6.00
C TYR A 4 -1.05 -8.86 -5.95
N HIS A 5 -0.42 -8.89 -7.12
CA HIS A 5 0.93 -8.42 -7.30
C HIS A 5 0.88 -6.96 -7.77
N ILE A 6 1.60 -6.09 -7.09
CA ILE A 6 1.60 -4.65 -7.36
C ILE A 6 3.01 -4.23 -7.70
N GLN A 7 3.15 -3.54 -8.83
CA GLN A 7 4.42 -3.00 -9.29
C GLN A 7 4.30 -1.51 -9.57
N SER A 8 5.29 -0.74 -9.12
CA SER A 8 5.39 0.69 -9.41
C SER A 8 6.84 1.14 -9.31
N GLY A 9 7.48 1.42 -10.45
CA GLY A 9 8.89 1.80 -10.47
C GLY A 9 9.79 0.69 -9.91
N SER A 10 10.41 0.92 -8.74
CA SER A 10 11.20 -0.10 -8.03
C SER A 10 10.43 -0.80 -6.90
N LEU A 11 9.16 -0.42 -6.66
CA LEU A 11 8.26 -1.13 -5.74
C LEU A 11 7.71 -2.38 -6.42
N SER A 12 7.88 -3.55 -5.79
CA SER A 12 7.23 -4.80 -6.16
C SER A 12 6.76 -5.49 -4.89
N LEU A 13 5.45 -5.76 -4.77
CA LEU A 13 4.90 -6.40 -3.58
C LEU A 13 3.70 -7.27 -3.91
N THR A 14 3.46 -8.29 -3.08
CA THR A 14 2.29 -9.15 -3.17
C THR A 14 1.43 -8.96 -1.92
N VAL A 15 0.16 -8.63 -2.12
CA VAL A 15 -0.82 -8.43 -1.04
C VAL A 15 -2.06 -9.25 -1.23
N GLN A 16 -2.65 -9.63 -0.11
CA GLN A 16 -3.99 -10.17 -0.09
C GLN A 16 -5.00 -9.04 0.15
N ALA A 17 -5.95 -8.86 -0.77
CA ALA A 17 -6.98 -7.84 -0.66
C ALA A 17 -8.33 -8.33 -1.19
N GLU A 18 -9.39 -7.58 -0.91
CA GLU A 18 -10.72 -7.83 -1.47
C GLU A 18 -10.90 -7.23 -2.87
N SER A 19 -10.15 -6.18 -3.19
CA SER A 19 -10.18 -5.51 -4.49
C SER A 19 -8.79 -4.99 -4.89
N SER A 20 -8.56 -4.80 -6.18
CA SER A 20 -7.34 -4.20 -6.73
C SER A 20 -7.07 -2.81 -6.16
N GLN A 21 -8.11 -2.03 -5.91
CA GLN A 21 -8.02 -0.69 -5.32
C GLN A 21 -7.54 -0.72 -3.86
N LYS A 22 -8.04 -1.66 -3.05
CA LYS A 22 -7.56 -1.87 -1.67
C LYS A 22 -6.10 -2.32 -1.66
N ALA A 23 -5.73 -3.18 -2.61
CA ALA A 23 -4.36 -3.63 -2.80
C ALA A 23 -3.44 -2.44 -3.10
N ALA A 24 -3.82 -1.56 -4.04
CA ALA A 24 -3.06 -0.35 -4.39
C ALA A 24 -2.91 0.63 -3.21
N LEU A 25 -3.98 0.83 -2.43
CA LEU A 25 -3.92 1.67 -1.22
C LEU A 25 -2.93 1.13 -0.19
N TRP A 26 -2.88 -0.20 -0.01
CA TRP A 26 -1.91 -0.82 0.88
C TRP A 26 -0.47 -0.65 0.38
N ALA A 27 -0.26 -0.75 -0.93
CA ALA A 27 1.03 -0.50 -1.56
C ALA A 27 1.54 0.93 -1.31
N ILE A 28 0.68 1.92 -1.51
CA ILE A 28 1.01 3.32 -1.23
C ILE A 28 1.27 3.54 0.26
N HIS A 29 0.43 2.98 1.13
CA HIS A 29 0.63 3.09 2.56
C HIS A 29 2.01 2.53 2.99
N GLN A 30 2.40 1.36 2.49
CA GLN A 30 3.73 0.80 2.74
C GLN A 30 4.85 1.70 2.22
N ALA A 31 4.72 2.22 1.00
CA ALA A 31 5.72 3.13 0.43
C ALA A 31 5.84 4.45 1.23
N MET A 32 4.72 4.98 1.75
CA MET A 32 4.72 6.18 2.59
C MET A 32 5.30 5.94 3.99
N GLN A 33 5.18 4.71 4.52
CA GLN A 33 5.83 4.33 5.78
C GLN A 33 7.37 4.23 5.68
N GLN A 34 7.94 4.16 4.47
CA GLN A 34 9.40 4.08 4.26
C GLN A 34 10.13 5.43 4.36
N VAL A 35 9.45 6.54 4.67
CA VAL A 35 10.05 7.88 4.79
C VAL A 35 10.74 8.10 6.16
N LEU A 36 10.93 7.06 6.98
CA LEU A 36 11.75 7.13 8.20
C LEU A 36 13.09 6.39 8.01
N PRO A 37 14.21 7.08 7.80
CA PRO A 37 15.52 6.44 7.80
C PRO A 37 16.06 6.20 9.22
N ILE A 38 16.28 4.92 9.50
CA ILE A 38 17.45 4.30 10.17
C ILE A 38 17.43 4.32 11.72
N ASP A 39 16.89 3.24 12.29
CA ASP A 39 17.55 2.61 13.44
C ASP A 39 18.69 1.71 12.90
N PRO A 40 19.96 1.93 13.25
CA PRO A 40 21.07 1.08 12.82
C PRO A 40 21.16 -0.24 13.60
N ALA A 41 20.27 -0.51 14.57
CA ALA A 41 20.31 -1.71 15.41
C ALA A 41 19.24 -2.76 15.08
N ALA A 42 18.35 -2.51 14.11
CA ALA A 42 17.36 -3.50 13.65
C ALA A 42 17.94 -4.52 12.63
N GLU A 43 19.27 -4.69 12.59
CA GLU A 43 19.92 -5.81 11.92
C GLU A 43 19.93 -7.02 12.87
N SER A 44 18.83 -7.73 13.01
CA SER A 44 18.85 -9.10 13.51
C SER A 44 17.55 -9.82 13.19
N THR A 45 17.70 -10.98 12.57
CA THR A 45 16.68 -11.99 12.23
C THR A 45 15.80 -11.68 11.01
N GLN A 46 16.28 -12.04 9.81
CA GLN A 46 15.82 -13.26 9.11
C GLN A 46 16.39 -13.35 7.69
N SER A 47 17.03 -14.51 7.43
CA SER A 47 17.31 -15.19 6.15
C SER A 47 17.95 -14.45 4.97
N ASP A 48 19.15 -14.91 4.63
CA ASP A 48 19.77 -15.02 3.29
C ASP A 48 18.89 -14.57 2.11
N GLU A 49 19.04 -13.30 1.73
CA GLU A 49 18.85 -12.69 0.40
C GLU A 49 18.72 -11.17 0.65
N GLN A 50 19.85 -10.50 0.78
CA GLN A 50 19.93 -9.06 1.04
C GLN A 50 19.55 -8.29 -0.24
N PRO A 51 18.43 -7.54 -0.34
CA PRO A 51 18.40 -6.43 -1.27
C PRO A 51 18.99 -5.24 -0.52
N THR A 52 20.07 -4.68 -1.09
CA THR A 52 20.45 -3.28 -0.95
C THR A 52 19.23 -2.45 -0.60
N LYS A 53 19.27 -1.68 0.51
CA LYS A 53 18.19 -0.80 1.01
C LYS A 53 17.71 0.11 -0.12
N LEU A 54 16.83 -0.44 -0.96
CA LEU A 54 16.42 0.16 -2.22
C LEU A 54 15.32 1.12 -1.82
N VAL A 55 15.60 2.41 -1.91
CA VAL A 55 14.56 3.43 -1.86
C VAL A 55 13.50 2.99 -2.88
N GLN A 56 12.32 2.58 -2.40
CA GLN A 56 11.25 2.15 -3.28
C GLN A 56 10.66 3.42 -3.91
N VAL A 57 11.00 3.63 -5.17
CA VAL A 57 10.55 4.76 -5.95
C VAL A 57 9.24 4.35 -6.59
N LEU A 58 8.17 5.01 -6.17
CA LEU A 58 6.89 4.95 -6.85
C LEU A 58 7.04 5.61 -8.23
N ALA A 59 6.63 4.91 -9.28
CA ALA A 59 6.49 5.50 -10.61
C ALA A 59 5.23 6.37 -10.69
N ASP A 60 4.98 7.01 -11.83
CA ASP A 60 3.72 7.74 -12.08
C ASP A 60 2.49 6.83 -12.04
N SER A 61 2.68 5.53 -12.27
CA SER A 61 1.63 4.52 -12.33
C SER A 61 1.92 3.32 -11.42
N LEU A 62 0.86 2.71 -10.88
CA LEU A 62 0.87 1.39 -10.24
C LEU A 62 0.19 0.40 -11.16
N GLU A 63 0.82 -0.75 -11.36
CA GLU A 63 0.27 -1.89 -12.07
C GLU A 63 -0.18 -2.92 -11.03
N VAL A 64 -1.47 -3.23 -10.99
CA VAL A 64 -2.07 -4.19 -10.08
C VAL A 64 -2.52 -5.41 -10.86
N THR A 65 -1.86 -6.52 -10.64
CA THR A 65 -2.13 -7.80 -11.30
C THR A 65 -2.77 -8.77 -10.31
N PRO A 66 -4.00 -9.26 -10.54
CA PRO A 66 -4.58 -10.31 -9.72
C PRO A 66 -3.80 -11.61 -9.93
N LEU A 67 -3.28 -12.18 -8.85
CA LEU A 67 -2.60 -13.47 -8.83
C LEU A 67 -3.64 -14.54 -8.47
N ASP A 68 -4.42 -14.97 -9.47
CA ASP A 68 -5.24 -16.18 -9.34
C ASP A 68 -4.32 -17.37 -9.11
N GLN A 69 -4.57 -18.16 -8.07
CA GLN A 69 -3.74 -19.32 -7.66
C GLN A 69 -3.68 -20.45 -8.72
N ALA A 70 -4.26 -20.26 -9.91
CA ALA A 70 -4.39 -21.27 -10.97
C ALA A 70 -3.69 -20.88 -12.30
N ALA A 71 -2.88 -19.82 -12.34
CA ALA A 71 -2.29 -19.35 -13.60
C ALA A 71 -1.11 -20.23 -14.06
N ALA A 72 -1.41 -21.23 -14.89
CA ALA A 72 -0.44 -21.94 -15.74
C ALA A 72 0.36 -20.96 -16.63
N PRO A 73 1.60 -21.28 -17.04
CA PRO A 73 2.52 -20.37 -17.76
C PRO A 73 2.00 -19.87 -19.12
N ALA A 74 0.96 -20.50 -19.69
CA ALA A 74 0.35 -20.08 -20.95
C ALA A 74 -0.46 -18.77 -20.86
N GLN A 75 -0.68 -18.21 -19.67
CA GLN A 75 -1.55 -17.04 -19.47
C GLN A 75 -0.83 -15.70 -19.31
N SER A 76 0.47 -15.59 -19.61
CA SER A 76 1.22 -14.32 -19.49
C SER A 76 0.60 -13.16 -20.29
N LEU A 77 0.03 -13.44 -21.47
CA LEU A 77 -0.75 -12.45 -22.25
C LEU A 77 -2.07 -12.08 -21.56
N ALA A 78 -2.79 -13.06 -20.98
CA ALA A 78 -4.04 -12.82 -20.25
C ALA A 78 -3.84 -12.09 -18.91
N LEU A 79 -2.67 -12.25 -18.28
CA LEU A 79 -2.28 -11.49 -17.08
C LEU A 79 -2.11 -10.00 -17.41
N SER A 80 -1.58 -9.67 -18.59
CA SER A 80 -1.46 -8.28 -19.06
C SER A 80 -2.83 -7.62 -19.23
N GLU A 81 -3.85 -8.36 -19.71
CA GLU A 81 -5.22 -7.85 -19.83
C GLU A 81 -5.93 -7.67 -18.47
N ARG A 82 -5.53 -8.44 -17.46
CA ARG A 82 -6.06 -8.34 -16.09
C ARG A 82 -5.31 -7.31 -15.24
N THR A 83 -4.24 -6.75 -15.76
CA THR A 83 -3.43 -5.76 -15.07
C THR A 83 -4.16 -4.43 -15.07
N THR A 84 -4.57 -3.97 -13.89
CA THR A 84 -5.18 -2.65 -13.73
C THR A 84 -4.09 -1.62 -13.49
N LYS A 85 -4.00 -0.61 -14.36
CA LYS A 85 -3.10 0.54 -14.17
C LYS A 85 -3.82 1.66 -13.43
N LEU A 86 -3.26 2.09 -12.31
CA LEU A 86 -3.76 3.21 -11.51
C LEU A 86 -2.69 4.30 -11.47
N ARG A 87 -3.06 5.58 -11.52
CA ARG A 87 -2.06 6.64 -11.32
C ARG A 87 -1.71 6.75 -9.85
N THR A 88 -0.43 6.82 -9.56
CA THR A 88 0.09 6.89 -8.19
C THR A 88 -0.51 8.06 -7.42
N MET A 89 -0.59 9.23 -8.04
CA MET A 89 -1.18 10.40 -7.40
C MET A 89 -2.68 10.25 -7.11
N ASP A 90 -3.43 9.51 -7.93
CA ASP A 90 -4.86 9.26 -7.67
C ASP A 90 -5.04 8.36 -6.44
N VAL A 91 -4.19 7.34 -6.29
CA VAL A 91 -4.20 6.44 -5.12
C VAL A 91 -3.69 7.15 -3.86
N VAL A 92 -2.65 7.98 -3.97
CA VAL A 92 -2.16 8.82 -2.86
C VAL A 92 -3.22 9.80 -2.40
N ARG A 93 -3.95 10.44 -3.34
CA ARG A 93 -5.08 11.31 -2.98
C ARG A 93 -6.15 10.55 -2.20
N GLN A 94 -6.55 9.37 -2.69
CA GLN A 94 -7.54 8.54 -2.01
C GLN A 94 -7.07 8.12 -0.60
N TRP A 95 -5.78 7.80 -0.45
CA TRP A 95 -5.18 7.53 0.86
C TRP A 95 -5.25 8.74 1.79
N SER A 96 -4.92 9.94 1.30
CA SER A 96 -4.98 11.18 2.06
C SER A 96 -6.42 11.54 2.48
N GLU A 97 -7.39 11.35 1.59
CA GLU A 97 -8.81 11.55 1.90
C GLU A 97 -9.30 10.60 3.01
N MET A 98 -8.87 9.34 2.98
CA MET A 98 -9.18 8.38 4.03
C MET A 98 -8.56 8.79 5.37
N PHE A 99 -7.29 9.23 5.37
CA PHE A 99 -6.63 9.68 6.59
C PHE A 99 -7.31 10.94 7.17
N ALA A 100 -7.62 11.93 6.32
CA ALA A 100 -8.36 13.12 6.73
C ALA A 100 -9.76 12.79 7.27
N ALA A 101 -10.43 11.77 6.71
CA ALA A 101 -11.70 11.29 7.24
C ALA A 101 -11.54 10.65 8.63
N LEU A 102 -10.47 9.87 8.85
CA LEU A 102 -10.15 9.31 10.17
C LEU A 102 -9.82 10.39 11.19
N GLU A 103 -9.04 11.42 10.82
CA GLU A 103 -8.74 12.56 11.70
C GLU A 103 -10.01 13.33 12.11
N ARG A 104 -10.96 13.51 11.18
CA ARG A 104 -12.25 14.13 11.50
C ARG A 104 -13.06 13.28 12.49
N LEU A 105 -13.07 11.96 12.31
CA LEU A 105 -13.73 11.05 13.24
C LEU A 105 -13.06 11.07 14.62
N GLN A 106 -11.73 11.08 14.67
CA GLN A 106 -10.99 11.25 15.92
C GLN A 106 -11.33 12.57 16.61
N SER A 107 -11.31 13.68 15.88
CA SER A 107 -11.63 15.01 16.43
C SER A 107 -13.05 15.07 16.99
N LEU A 108 -14.02 14.41 16.35
CA LEU A 108 -15.38 14.33 16.87
C LEU A 108 -15.44 13.50 18.16
N LEU A 109 -14.70 12.39 18.25
CA LEU A 109 -14.63 11.57 19.45
C LEU A 109 -13.91 12.27 20.61
N GLU A 110 -12.86 13.04 20.32
CA GLU A 110 -12.12 13.84 21.31
C GLU A 110 -12.98 15.00 21.82
N THR A 111 -13.78 15.63 20.95
CA THR A 111 -14.72 16.69 21.32
C THR A 111 -15.86 16.14 22.19
N ASP A 112 -16.37 14.93 21.92
CA ASP A 112 -17.42 14.29 22.72
C ASP A 112 -16.90 13.78 24.08
N SER A 113 -15.61 13.44 24.15
CA SER A 113 -14.94 12.98 25.38
C SER A 113 -14.51 14.10 26.33
N GLN A 114 -14.69 15.37 25.97
CA GLN A 114 -14.39 16.48 26.87
C GLN A 114 -15.58 16.71 27.82
N PRO A 115 -15.50 16.35 29.11
CA PRO A 115 -16.59 16.59 30.02
C PRO A 115 -16.82 18.09 30.12
N ALA A 116 -18.09 18.49 30.11
CA ALA A 116 -18.54 19.82 30.48
C ALA A 116 -18.03 20.17 31.88
N VAL A 117 -16.82 20.71 31.97
CA VAL A 117 -16.31 21.38 33.16
C VAL A 117 -16.60 22.86 32.99
N ALA A 118 -17.42 23.33 33.92
CA ALA A 118 -17.64 24.71 34.32
C ALA A 118 -18.48 25.60 33.40
N ALA A 119 -19.76 25.68 33.73
CA ALA A 119 -20.39 26.96 34.12
C ALA A 119 -21.55 26.68 35.08
#